data_AF-A0A961UWW9-F1
#
_entry.id   AF-A0A961UWW9-F1
#
_cell.length_a   1.000
_cell.length_b   1.000
_cell.length_c   1.000
_cell.angle_alpha   90.00
_cell.angle_beta   90.00
_cell.angle_gamma   90.00
#
_symmetry.space_group_name_H-M   'P 1'
#
loop_
_entity.id
_entity.type
_entity.pdbx_description
1 polymer ?
#
loop_
_entity_poly.entity_id
_entity_poly.type
_entity_poly.pdbx_seq_one_letter_code
_entity_poly.pdbx_strand_id
1 'polypeptide(L)' 'MKTFKGLMAAALLASAAAVAPAAAEDITLGFVTHAQGNPFIQQIIDGAQAAAKDLGVTLEVAQQPGSQAEGQLKLTQNF' A
#
# COMPACT_ATOMS: atom_id res chain seq x y z
N MET A 1 25.52 -49.37 -1.74
CA MET A 1 25.59 -47.89 -1.83
C MET A 1 24.41 -47.29 -2.62
N LYS A 2 23.15 -47.55 -2.23
CA LYS A 2 21.96 -46.96 -2.91
C LYS A 2 21.08 -46.08 -2.00
N THR A 3 21.35 -46.07 -0.70
CA THR A 3 20.51 -45.43 0.33
C THR A 3 20.97 -44.02 0.73
N PHE A 4 22.23 -43.64 0.48
CA PHE A 4 22.75 -42.31 0.87
C PHE A 4 22.40 -41.17 -0.12
N LYS A 5 22.24 -41.48 -1.40
CA LYS A 5 21.86 -40.49 -2.43
C LYS A 5 20.41 -40.01 -2.31
N GLY A 6 19.51 -40.87 -1.83
CA GLY A 6 18.10 -40.51 -1.63
C GLY A 6 17.89 -39.50 -0.49
N LEU A 7 18.70 -39.60 0.58
CA LEU A 7 18.58 -38.73 1.74
C LEU A 7 19.05 -37.29 1.47
N MET A 8 20.12 -37.11 0.67
CA MET A 8 20.58 -35.78 0.26
C MET A 8 19.62 -35.09 -0.72
N ALA A 9 18.98 -35.83 -1.62
CA ALA A 9 18.02 -35.26 -2.56
C ALA A 9 16.74 -34.78 -1.85
N ALA A 10 16.29 -35.50 -0.82
CA ALA A 10 15.15 -35.11 0.01
C ALA A 10 15.45 -33.87 0.88
N ALA A 11 16.67 -33.75 1.41
CA ALA A 11 17.08 -32.60 2.21
C ALA A 11 17.15 -31.29 1.39
N LEU A 12 17.59 -31.37 0.12
CA LEU A 12 17.66 -30.21 -0.78
C LEU A 12 16.27 -29.72 -1.25
N LEU A 13 15.30 -30.64 -1.39
CA LEU A 13 13.92 -30.29 -1.72
C LEU A 13 13.14 -29.73 -0.52
N ALA A 14 13.48 -30.15 0.70
CA ALA A 14 12.87 -29.62 1.93
C ALA A 14 13.33 -28.19 2.26
N SER A 15 14.55 -27.80 1.88
CA SER A 15 15.06 -26.43 2.07
C SER A 15 14.47 -25.39 1.11
N ALA A 16 13.81 -25.81 0.02
CA ALA A 16 13.21 -24.91 -0.96
C ALA A 16 11.77 -24.47 -0.60
N ALA A 17 11.15 -25.09 0.40
CA ALA A 17 9.75 -24.86 0.75
C ALA A 17 9.52 -23.79 1.85
N ALA A 18 10.57 -23.18 2.39
CA ALA A 18 10.47 -22.35 3.60
C ALA A 18 10.43 -20.83 3.38
N VAL A 19 10.47 -20.37 2.12
CA VAL A 19 10.27 -18.94 1.80
C VAL A 19 8.93 -18.75 1.10
N ALA A 20 7.85 -18.93 1.86
CA ALA A 20 6.58 -18.34 1.45
C ALA A 20 6.81 -16.81 1.36
N PRO A 21 6.42 -16.15 0.26
CA PRO A 21 6.43 -14.68 0.23
C PRO A 21 5.61 -14.20 1.42
N ALA A 22 6.16 -13.28 2.22
CA ALA A 22 5.33 -12.53 3.15
C ALA A 22 4.20 -11.93 2.31
N ALA A 23 2.94 -12.24 2.65
CA ALA A 23 1.80 -11.64 1.98
C ALA A 23 1.99 -10.13 2.05
N ALA A 24 2.06 -9.47 0.88
CA ALA A 24 2.13 -8.02 0.84
C ALA A 24 0.89 -7.49 1.59
N GLU A 25 1.10 -6.72 2.64
CA GLU A 25 0.00 -6.08 3.35
C GLU A 25 -0.67 -5.09 2.38
N ASP A 26 -2.00 -5.16 2.27
CA ASP A 26 -2.77 -4.19 1.50
C ASP A 26 -2.71 -2.82 2.23
N ILE A 27 -1.76 -1.98 1.83
CA ILE A 27 -1.59 -0.64 2.40
C ILE A 27 -2.59 0.32 1.75
N THR A 28 -3.41 0.96 2.57
CA THR A 28 -4.27 2.08 2.19
C THR A 28 -3.80 3.37 2.86
N LEU A 29 -3.63 4.42 2.06
CA LEU A 29 -3.21 5.74 2.51
C LEU A 29 -4.38 6.73 2.40
N GLY A 30 -4.71 7.39 3.50
CA GLY A 30 -5.67 8.49 3.51
C GLY A 30 -4.99 9.82 3.19
N PHE A 31 -5.53 10.58 2.23
CA PHE A 31 -5.02 11.89 1.83
C PHE A 31 -6.09 12.98 1.98
N VAL A 32 -5.94 13.80 3.02
CA VAL A 32 -6.82 14.96 3.30
C VAL A 32 -6.20 16.22 2.72
N THR A 33 -6.95 16.91 1.87
CA THR A 33 -6.51 18.19 1.29
C THR A 33 -7.19 19.37 1.98
N HIS A 34 -6.49 20.50 2.08
CA HIS A 34 -7.00 21.70 2.76
C HIS A 34 -8.05 22.49 1.96
N ALA A 35 -8.25 22.15 0.68
CA ALA A 35 -9.17 22.85 -0.20
C ALA A 35 -9.75 21.93 -1.28
N GLN A 36 -11.00 22.18 -1.66
CA GLN A 36 -11.70 21.51 -2.75
C GLN A 36 -11.85 22.45 -3.95
N GLY A 37 -11.73 21.92 -5.18
CA GLY A 37 -11.93 22.68 -6.42
C GLY A 37 -10.78 23.59 -6.83
N ASN A 38 -9.64 23.53 -6.12
CA ASN A 38 -8.43 24.26 -6.49
C ASN A 38 -7.60 23.42 -7.50
N PRO A 39 -7.29 23.92 -8.71
CA PRO A 39 -6.53 23.16 -9.72
C PRO A 39 -5.11 22.80 -9.28
N PHE A 40 -4.48 23.61 -8.43
CA PHE A 40 -3.17 23.28 -7.86
C PHE A 40 -3.25 22.04 -6.95
N ILE A 41 -4.32 21.93 -6.16
CA ILE A 41 -4.55 20.76 -5.30
C ILE A 41 -4.87 19.52 -6.14
N GLN A 42 -5.62 19.70 -7.24
CA GLN A 42 -5.88 18.59 -8.16
C GLN A 42 -4.58 18.01 -8.74
N GLN A 43 -3.64 18.86 -9.15
CA GLN A 43 -2.34 18.38 -9.64
C GLN A 43 -1.55 17.58 -8.59
N ILE A 44 -1.65 17.97 -7.30
CA ILE A 44 -1.04 17.22 -6.20
C ILE A 44 -1.72 15.85 -6.02
N ILE A 45 -3.05 15.81 -6.09
CA ILE A 45 -3.83 14.57 -6.02
C ILE A 45 -3.45 13.63 -7.16
N ASP A 46 -3.38 14.13 -8.39
CA ASP A 46 -3.06 13.34 -9.57
C ASP A 46 -1.65 12.72 -9.46
N GLY A 47 -0.67 13.51 -8.99
CA GLY A 47 0.69 13.01 -8.73
C GLY A 47 0.75 11.95 -7.63
N ALA A 48 0.01 12.14 -6.54
CA ALA A 48 -0.06 11.16 -5.45
C ALA A 48 -0.72 9.85 -5.91
N GLN A 49 -1.79 9.92 -6.70
CA GLN A 49 -2.45 8.74 -7.26
C GLN A 49 -1.54 7.97 -8.22
N ALA A 50 -0.76 8.69 -9.05
CA ALA A 50 0.23 8.06 -9.93
C ALA A 50 1.29 7.30 -9.12
N ALA A 51 1.84 7.93 -8.07
CA ALA A 51 2.82 7.27 -7.20
C ALA A 51 2.23 6.07 -6.44
N ALA A 52 1.00 6.18 -5.95
CA ALA A 52 0.31 5.08 -5.27
C ALA A 52 0.13 3.86 -6.19
N LYS A 53 -0.27 4.12 -7.44
CA LYS A 53 -0.37 3.08 -8.48
C LYS A 53 0.97 2.41 -8.75
N ASP A 54 2.05 3.18 -8.89
CA ASP A 54 3.40 2.64 -9.14
C ASP A 54 3.92 1.80 -7.96
N LEU A 55 3.52 2.15 -6.74
CA LEU A 55 3.87 1.43 -5.51
C LEU A 55 2.93 0.26 -5.18
N GLY A 56 1.81 0.11 -5.89
CA GLY A 56 0.82 -0.93 -5.62
C GLY A 56 0.03 -0.72 -4.32
N VAL A 57 -0.11 0.52 -3.86
CA VAL A 57 -0.88 0.87 -2.65
C VAL A 57 -2.17 1.59 -3.02
N THR A 58 -3.18 1.51 -2.15
CA THR A 58 -4.43 2.24 -2.33
C THR A 58 -4.28 3.66 -1.77
N LEU A 59 -4.77 4.67 -2.49
CA LEU A 59 -4.83 6.05 -2.03
C LEU A 59 -6.29 6.52 -2.02
N GLU A 60 -6.79 6.86 -0.84
CA GLU A 60 -8.11 7.44 -0.67
C GLU A 60 -7.99 8.94 -0.45
N VAL A 61 -8.73 9.73 -1.23
CA VAL A 61 -8.64 11.19 -1.21
C VAL A 61 -9.91 11.76 -0.62
N ALA A 62 -9.76 12.56 0.44
CA ALA A 62 -10.86 13.30 1.04
C ALA A 62 -10.62 14.82 0.93
N GLN A 63 -11.68 15.54 0.56
CA GLN A 63 -11.66 16.99 0.43
C GLN A 63 -12.89 17.60 1.08
N GLN A 64 -12.73 18.78 1.66
CA GLN A 64 -13.84 19.55 2.25
C GLN A 64 -13.76 21.00 1.76
N PRO A 65 -14.87 21.61 1.34
CA PRO A 65 -14.88 23.01 0.94
C PRO A 65 -14.78 23.94 2.17
N GLY A 66 -13.86 24.90 2.13
CA GLY A 66 -13.54 25.76 3.26
C GLY A 66 -12.42 25.16 4.10
N SER A 67 -11.36 25.93 4.32
CA SER A 67 -10.10 25.46 4.91
C SER A 67 -10.16 25.32 6.44
N GLN A 68 -11.30 24.87 6.97
CA GLN A 68 -11.59 24.82 8.40
C GLN A 68 -10.93 23.60 9.05
N ALA A 69 -10.30 23.79 10.21
CA ALA A 69 -9.59 22.73 10.92
C ALA A 69 -10.51 21.59 11.36
N GLU A 70 -11.72 21.91 11.84
CA GLU A 70 -12.69 20.90 12.30
C GLU A 70 -13.19 20.02 11.15
N GLY A 71 -13.34 20.58 9.95
CA GLY A 71 -13.73 19.83 8.75
C GLY A 71 -12.66 18.81 8.37
N GLN A 72 -11.39 19.22 8.39
CA GLN A 72 -10.26 18.34 8.11
C GLN A 72 -10.10 17.24 9.17
N LEU A 73 -10.25 17.59 10.45
CA LEU A 73 -10.21 16.60 11.54
C LEU A 73 -11.27 15.50 11.35
N LYS A 74 -12.49 15.89 10.97
CA LYS A 74 -13.56 14.93 10.68
C LYS A 74 -13.24 14.03 9.49
N LEU A 75 -12.60 14.54 8.44
CA LEU A 75 -12.20 13.70 7.31
C LEU A 75 -11.16 12.66 7.74
N THR A 76 -10.13 13.07 8.49
CA THR A 76 -9.08 12.17 8.99
C THR A 76 -9.64 11.04 9.86
N GLN A 77 -10.70 11.29 10.63
CA GLN A 77 -11.32 10.30 11.52
C GLN A 77 -12.18 9.25 10.81
N ASN A 78 -12.53 9.46 9.54
CA ASN A 78 -13.50 8.64 8.80
C ASN A 78 -12.90 7.91 7.60
N PHE A 79 -11.57 7.74 7.57
CA PHE A 79 -10.91 6.78 6.66
C PHE A 79 -11.00 5.36 7.21
#